data_AF-A0A830D020-F1
#
_entry.id   AF-A0A830D020-F1
#
_cell.length_a   1.000
_cell.length_b   1.000
_cell.length_c   1.000
_cell.angle_alpha   90.00
_cell.angle_beta   90.00
_cell.angle_gamma   90.00
#
_symmetry.space_group_name_H-M   'P 1'
#
loop_
_entity.id
_entity.type
_entity.pdbx_description
1 polymer ?
#
loop_
_entity_poly.entity_id
_entity_poly.type
_entity_poly.pdbx_seq_one_letter_code
_entity_poly.pdbx_strand_id
1 'polypeptide(L)'
;LVILEYIDEVWKQCPLLPQDPYEKAVARFWAKFGEDKVLPSIWNVFLSERKAQEEAIGQATENLKFLEEQLKGKKFFGGETIGYVDIALGWMAIFINILEEIADLKLIDAEIFPLLSAWMNNFSGDPVIKECWPPRDRMVEYFKVMREPYLEKVA
;
A
#
# COMPACT_ATOMS: atom_id res chain seq x y z
N LEU A 1 12.25 0.53 5.10
CA LEU A 1 11.90 0.56 6.54
C LEU A 1 12.98 1.18 7.43
N VAL A 2 14.26 0.80 7.32
CA VAL A 2 15.36 1.33 8.16
C VAL A 2 15.45 2.86 8.22
N ILE A 3 15.22 3.56 7.10
CA ILE A 3 15.24 5.04 7.08
C ILE A 3 14.14 5.63 7.96
N LEU A 4 12.95 5.03 7.99
CA LEU A 4 11.84 5.49 8.84
C LEU A 4 12.15 5.27 10.32
N GLU A 5 12.81 4.16 10.67
CA GLU A 5 13.27 3.91 12.04
C GLU A 5 14.31 4.94 12.47
N TYR A 6 15.28 5.27 11.61
CA TYR A 6 16.25 6.33 11.88
C TYR A 6 15.58 7.69 12.11
N ILE A 7 14.58 8.04 11.29
CA ILE A 7 13.84 9.30 11.46
C ILE A 7 13.11 9.32 12.81
N ASP A 8 12.41 8.24 13.17
CA ASP A 8 11.74 8.11 14.47
C ASP A 8 12.74 8.14 15.65
N GLU A 9 13.96 7.63 15.46
CA GLU A 9 15.04 7.67 16.44
C GLU A 9 15.61 9.06 16.68
N VAL A 10 15.75 9.87 15.62
CA VAL A 10 16.38 11.19 15.70
C VAL A 10 15.40 12.30 16.07
N TRP A 11 14.17 12.31 15.53
CA TRP A 11 13.18 13.38 15.73
C TRP A 11 12.04 12.95 16.66
N LYS A 12 12.26 13.08 17.97
CA LYS A 12 11.33 12.61 19.01
C LYS A 12 10.04 13.43 19.20
N GLN A 13 9.91 14.57 18.52
CA GLN A 13 8.75 15.46 18.69
C GLN A 13 7.48 14.90 18.03
N CYS A 14 7.62 14.02 17.03
CA CYS A 14 6.51 13.40 16.32
C CYS A 14 6.84 11.91 16.10
N PRO A 15 6.65 11.06 17.13
CA PRO A 15 6.97 9.65 17.02
C PRO A 15 6.02 8.95 16.04
N LEU A 16 6.60 8.26 15.06
CA LEU A 16 5.91 7.39 14.10
C LEU A 16 5.60 6.02 14.71
N LEU A 17 6.46 5.56 15.62
CA LEU A 17 6.30 4.28 16.32
C LEU A 17 5.68 4.47 17.71
N PRO A 18 4.83 3.53 18.16
CA PRO A 18 4.37 3.48 19.54
C PRO A 18 5.54 3.38 20.53
N GLN A 19 5.34 3.89 21.74
CA GLN A 19 6.36 3.79 22.80
C GLN A 19 6.37 2.40 23.46
N ASP A 20 5.20 1.77 23.58
CA ASP A 20 5.09 0.43 24.11
C ASP A 20 5.87 -0.59 23.23
N PRO A 21 6.72 -1.44 23.82
CA PRO A 21 7.53 -2.38 23.05
C PRO A 21 6.73 -3.38 22.22
N TYR A 22 5.58 -3.83 22.72
CA TYR A 22 4.73 -4.79 22.02
C TYR A 22 4.03 -4.12 20.83
N GLU A 23 3.41 -2.96 21.04
CA GLU A 23 2.78 -2.21 19.95
C GLU A 23 3.79 -1.80 18.88
N LYS A 24 5.00 -1.44 19.27
CA LYS A 24 6.12 -1.17 18.35
C LYS A 24 6.49 -2.40 17.52
N ALA A 25 6.56 -3.58 18.14
CA ALA A 25 6.81 -4.83 17.43
C ALA A 25 5.69 -5.17 16.45
N VAL A 26 4.43 -4.92 16.83
CA VAL A 26 3.25 -5.09 15.95
C VAL A 26 3.31 -4.13 14.76
N ALA A 27 3.66 -2.86 14.96
CA ALA A 27 3.82 -1.90 13.88
C ALA A 27 4.93 -2.34 12.89
N ARG A 28 6.08 -2.80 13.39
CA ARG A 28 7.16 -3.34 12.57
C ARG A 28 6.72 -4.58 11.78
N PHE A 29 5.96 -5.48 12.40
CA PHE A 29 5.42 -6.65 11.74
C PHE A 29 4.54 -6.27 10.55
N TRP A 30 3.59 -5.35 10.73
CA TRP A 30 2.69 -4.95 9.64
C TRP A 30 3.39 -4.21 8.51
N ALA A 31 4.36 -3.35 8.84
CA ALA A 31 5.20 -2.71 7.83
C ALA A 31 5.98 -3.75 7.02
N LYS A 32 6.54 -4.76 7.69
CA LYS A 32 7.27 -5.86 7.03
C LYS A 32 6.36 -6.76 6.21
N PHE A 33 5.15 -7.06 6.71
CA PHE A 33 4.13 -7.79 5.97
C PHE A 33 3.73 -7.05 4.69
N GLY A 34 3.61 -5.72 4.76
CA GLY A 34 3.43 -4.85 3.60
C GLY A 34 4.50 -5.04 2.53
N GLU A 35 5.77 -5.01 2.95
CA GLU A 35 6.95 -5.15 2.07
C GLU A 35 7.09 -6.58 1.50
N ASP A 36 6.86 -7.62 2.30
CA ASP A 36 7.16 -9.00 1.93
C ASP A 36 5.99 -9.75 1.28
N LYS A 37 4.76 -9.33 1.53
CA LYS A 37 3.55 -10.05 1.08
C LYS A 37 2.68 -9.19 0.19
N VAL A 38 2.27 -8.03 0.70
CA VAL A 38 1.28 -7.17 0.02
C VAL A 38 1.87 -6.60 -1.27
N LEU A 39 3.01 -5.91 -1.19
CA LEU A 39 3.65 -5.30 -2.35
C LEU A 39 3.97 -6.33 -3.45
N PRO A 40 4.63 -7.48 -3.17
CA PRO A 40 4.87 -8.49 -4.18
C PRO A 40 3.59 -9.07 -4.79
N SER A 41 2.55 -9.32 -3.99
CA SER A 41 1.29 -9.86 -4.50
C SER A 41 0.56 -8.89 -5.44
N ILE A 42 0.52 -7.60 -5.11
CA ILE A 42 -0.05 -6.56 -5.98
C ILE A 42 0.77 -6.41 -7.26
N TRP A 43 2.09 -6.45 -7.16
CA TRP A 43 2.95 -6.40 -8.35
C TRP A 43 2.76 -7.62 -9.25
N ASN A 44 2.57 -8.80 -8.68
CA ASN A 44 2.29 -10.00 -9.44
C ASN A 44 0.96 -9.91 -10.22
N VAL A 45 -0.08 -9.34 -9.62
CA VAL A 45 -1.34 -9.04 -10.31
C VAL A 45 -1.10 -8.09 -11.49
N PHE A 46 -0.34 -7.02 -11.26
CA PHE A 46 -0.08 -6.01 -12.27
C PHE A 46 0.74 -6.54 -13.46
N LEU A 47 1.74 -7.37 -13.20
CA LEU A 47 2.67 -7.88 -14.20
C LEU A 47 2.19 -9.15 -14.92
N SER A 48 1.06 -9.73 -14.48
CA SER A 48 0.48 -10.94 -15.07
C SER A 48 -0.73 -10.64 -15.96
N GLU A 49 -1.09 -11.61 -16.80
CA GLU A 49 -2.34 -11.59 -17.59
C GLU A 49 -3.06 -12.94 -17.58
N ARG A 50 -4.33 -12.93 -17.98
CA ARG A 50 -5.17 -14.12 -18.16
C ARG A 50 -5.20 -14.97 -16.87
N LYS A 51 -5.05 -16.29 -17.00
CA LYS A 51 -5.12 -17.24 -15.89
C LYS A 51 -4.11 -16.97 -14.76
N ALA A 52 -2.91 -16.49 -15.09
CA ALA A 52 -1.91 -16.16 -14.08
C ALA A 52 -2.32 -14.92 -13.25
N GLN A 53 -2.99 -13.96 -13.90
CA GLN A 53 -3.54 -12.79 -13.22
C GLN A 53 -4.70 -13.15 -12.30
N GLU A 54 -5.60 -14.05 -12.72
CA GLU A 54 -6.69 -14.54 -11.89
C GLU A 54 -6.20 -15.18 -10.58
N GLU A 55 -5.17 -16.03 -10.66
CA GLU A 55 -4.54 -16.64 -9.48
C GLU A 55 -3.86 -15.59 -8.58
N ALA A 56 -3.13 -14.65 -9.18
CA ALA A 56 -2.48 -13.57 -8.47
C ALA A 56 -3.49 -12.67 -7.73
N ILE A 57 -4.66 -12.41 -8.32
CA ILE A 57 -5.74 -11.63 -7.70
C ILE A 57 -6.21 -12.32 -6.43
N GLY A 58 -6.36 -13.65 -6.45
CA GLY A 58 -6.73 -14.42 -5.25
C GLY A 58 -5.75 -14.21 -4.11
N GLN A 59 -4.45 -14.36 -4.37
CA GLN A 59 -3.40 -14.17 -3.36
C GLN A 59 -3.33 -12.72 -2.85
N ALA A 60 -3.43 -11.73 -3.73
CA ALA A 60 -3.43 -10.32 -3.34
C ALA A 60 -4.66 -9.99 -2.47
N THR A 61 -5.83 -10.53 -2.84
CA THR A 61 -7.08 -10.37 -2.09
C THR A 61 -6.96 -10.93 -0.67
N GLU A 62 -6.34 -12.10 -0.50
CA GLU A 62 -6.09 -12.68 0.84
C GLU A 62 -5.18 -11.79 1.70
N ASN A 63 -4.09 -11.27 1.13
CA ASN A 63 -3.20 -10.36 1.84
C ASN A 63 -3.90 -9.04 2.23
N LEU A 64 -4.74 -8.50 1.34
CA LEU A 64 -5.51 -7.28 1.60
C LEU A 64 -6.55 -7.49 2.71
N LYS A 65 -7.17 -8.67 2.81
CA LYS A 65 -8.09 -8.99 3.93
C LYS A 65 -7.44 -8.88 5.30
N PHE A 66 -6.16 -9.27 5.41
CA PHE A 66 -5.43 -9.09 6.68
C PHE A 66 -5.23 -7.61 7.02
N LEU A 67 -4.93 -6.76 6.03
CA LEU A 67 -4.79 -5.32 6.27
C LEU A 67 -6.14 -4.66 6.60
N GLU A 68 -7.20 -5.04 5.91
CA GLU A 68 -8.57 -4.59 6.18
C GLU A 68 -8.95 -4.85 7.63
N GLU A 69 -8.69 -6.06 8.13
CA GLU A 69 -8.94 -6.44 9.52
C GLU A 69 -8.17 -5.55 10.51
N GLN A 70 -6.93 -5.18 10.19
CA GLN A 70 -6.10 -4.34 11.05
C GLN A 70 -6.56 -2.89 11.18
N LEU A 71 -7.34 -2.41 10.21
CA LEU A 71 -7.92 -1.08 10.21
C LEU A 71 -9.23 -0.98 11.02
N LYS A 72 -9.77 -2.09 11.52
CA LYS A 72 -11.01 -2.06 12.31
C LYS A 72 -10.89 -1.11 13.50
N GLY A 73 -11.81 -0.14 13.54
CA GLY A 73 -11.87 0.87 14.59
C GLY A 73 -10.78 1.93 14.52
N LYS A 74 -10.07 2.08 13.39
CA LYS A 74 -9.00 3.06 13.23
C LYS A 74 -9.17 3.88 11.96
N LYS A 75 -8.72 5.13 11.98
CA LYS A 75 -8.64 6.00 10.79
C LYS A 75 -7.40 5.69 9.95
N PHE A 76 -6.29 5.42 10.63
CA PHE A 76 -4.97 5.08 10.12
C PHE A 76 -4.48 3.79 10.79
N PHE A 77 -3.49 3.09 10.23
CA PHE A 77 -2.88 1.95 10.93
C PHE A 77 -2.26 2.37 12.26
N GLY A 78 -1.77 3.62 12.36
CA GLY A 78 -1.35 4.28 13.60
C GLY A 78 -2.48 4.72 14.55
N GLY A 79 -3.74 4.43 14.25
CA GLY A 79 -4.90 4.83 15.07
C GLY A 79 -5.59 6.08 14.50
N GLU A 80 -5.53 7.19 15.24
CA GLU A 80 -6.16 8.48 14.84
C GLU A 80 -5.27 9.35 13.96
N THR A 81 -3.95 9.08 13.96
CA THR A 81 -2.93 9.84 13.24
C THR A 81 -2.06 8.92 12.40
N ILE A 82 -1.44 9.47 11.35
CA ILE A 82 -0.49 8.74 10.49
C ILE A 82 0.67 8.21 11.34
N GLY A 83 0.90 6.90 11.27
CA GLY A 83 2.00 6.22 11.95
C GLY A 83 2.96 5.51 11.00
N TYR A 84 3.86 4.73 11.58
CA TYR A 84 4.90 4.00 10.86
C TYR A 84 4.36 3.10 9.73
N VAL A 85 3.29 2.34 10.01
CA VAL A 85 2.68 1.40 9.05
C VAL A 85 2.01 2.15 7.90
N ASP A 86 1.38 3.29 8.18
CA ASP A 86 0.75 4.13 7.16
C ASP A 86 1.76 4.63 6.14
N ILE A 87 2.93 5.10 6.61
CA ILE A 87 4.00 5.56 5.72
C ILE A 87 4.60 4.37 4.94
N ALA A 88 4.78 3.22 5.58
CA ALA A 88 5.29 2.01 4.92
C ALA A 88 4.36 1.50 3.81
N LEU A 89 3.04 1.63 4.00
CA LEU A 89 2.02 1.21 3.03
C LEU A 89 1.55 2.35 2.13
N GLY A 90 1.98 3.59 2.36
CA GLY A 90 1.43 4.79 1.72
C GLY A 90 1.50 4.80 0.19
N TRP A 91 2.44 4.05 -0.38
CA TRP A 91 2.52 3.81 -1.83
C TRP A 91 1.22 3.23 -2.40
N MET A 92 0.46 2.45 -1.62
CA MET A 92 -0.82 1.87 -2.02
C MET A 92 -1.81 2.94 -2.42
N ALA A 93 -1.90 4.03 -1.64
CA ALA A 93 -2.81 5.14 -1.87
C ALA A 93 -2.52 5.90 -3.19
N ILE A 94 -1.27 5.87 -3.67
CA ILE A 94 -0.89 6.49 -4.95
C ILE A 94 -1.05 5.52 -6.10
N PHE A 95 -0.44 4.33 -5.97
CA PHE A 95 -0.14 3.51 -7.12
C PHE A 95 -1.28 2.58 -7.47
N ILE A 96 -2.06 2.07 -6.52
CA ILE A 96 -3.08 1.06 -6.83
C ILE A 96 -4.09 1.57 -7.86
N ASN A 97 -4.60 2.80 -7.73
CA ASN A 97 -5.50 3.35 -8.73
C ASN A 97 -4.87 3.47 -10.12
N ILE A 98 -3.57 3.78 -10.19
CA ILE A 98 -2.82 3.86 -11.46
C ILE A 98 -2.66 2.47 -12.07
N LEU A 99 -2.31 1.46 -11.26
CA LEU A 99 -2.16 0.08 -11.72
C LEU A 99 -3.51 -0.50 -12.17
N GLU A 100 -4.59 -0.22 -11.44
CA GLU A 100 -5.97 -0.56 -11.79
C GLU A 100 -6.36 0.01 -13.16
N GLU A 101 -6.09 1.29 -13.41
CA GLU A 101 -6.35 1.93 -14.71
C GLU A 101 -5.57 1.28 -15.85
N ILE A 102 -4.27 1.03 -15.65
CA ILE A 102 -3.40 0.47 -16.69
C ILE A 102 -3.77 -0.98 -17.00
N ALA A 103 -4.18 -1.74 -15.99
CA ALA A 103 -4.50 -3.16 -16.10
C ALA A 103 -5.99 -3.45 -16.31
N ASP A 104 -6.82 -2.41 -16.43
CA ASP A 104 -8.27 -2.50 -16.58
C ASP A 104 -8.90 -3.47 -15.57
N LEU A 105 -8.51 -3.31 -14.29
CA LEU A 105 -8.94 -4.17 -13.20
C LEU A 105 -9.31 -3.37 -11.96
N LYS A 106 -10.03 -4.02 -11.05
CA LYS A 106 -10.37 -3.47 -9.74
C LYS A 106 -9.89 -4.42 -8.63
N LEU A 107 -8.88 -4.00 -7.87
CA LEU A 107 -8.27 -4.79 -6.79
C LEU A 107 -8.73 -4.33 -5.41
N ILE A 108 -8.85 -3.01 -5.19
CA ILE A 108 -9.44 -2.46 -3.97
C ILE A 108 -10.79 -1.84 -4.31
N ASP A 109 -11.83 -2.66 -4.09
CA ASP A 109 -13.23 -2.26 -4.18
C ASP A 109 -13.76 -1.87 -2.80
N ALA A 110 -14.49 -0.77 -2.69
CA ALA A 110 -15.06 -0.30 -1.42
C ALA A 110 -16.17 -1.21 -0.87
N GLU A 111 -16.79 -2.05 -1.69
CA GLU A 111 -17.75 -3.07 -1.24
C GLU A 111 -17.05 -4.22 -0.51
N ILE A 112 -15.82 -4.55 -0.91
CA ILE A 112 -15.04 -5.67 -0.36
C ILE A 112 -14.08 -5.19 0.73
N PHE A 113 -13.47 -4.02 0.53
CA PHE A 113 -12.43 -3.41 1.35
C PHE A 113 -12.79 -1.97 1.73
N PRO A 114 -13.91 -1.75 2.45
CA PRO A 114 -14.37 -0.42 2.81
C PRO A 114 -13.36 0.35 3.66
N LEU A 115 -12.66 -0.30 4.59
CA LEU A 115 -11.72 0.35 5.50
C LEU A 115 -10.41 0.73 4.80
N LEU A 116 -9.86 -0.15 3.96
CA LEU A 116 -8.71 0.19 3.13
C LEU A 116 -9.03 1.31 2.15
N SER A 117 -10.22 1.29 1.53
CA SER A 117 -10.66 2.36 0.64
C SER A 117 -10.77 3.69 1.38
N ALA A 118 -11.37 3.69 2.58
CA ALA A 118 -11.44 4.88 3.43
C ALA A 118 -10.05 5.36 3.88
N TRP A 119 -9.17 4.44 4.26
CA TRP A 119 -7.79 4.72 4.64
C TRP A 119 -6.99 5.35 3.50
N MET A 120 -7.07 4.82 2.28
CA MET A 120 -6.39 5.38 1.10
C MET A 120 -6.85 6.82 0.83
N ASN A 121 -8.14 7.10 0.95
CA ASN A 121 -8.70 8.44 0.79
C ASN A 121 -8.24 9.39 1.91
N ASN A 122 -8.28 8.93 3.16
CA ASN A 122 -7.82 9.71 4.31
C ASN A 122 -6.32 10.03 4.24
N PHE A 123 -5.50 9.04 3.88
CA PHE A 123 -4.05 9.18 3.77
C PHE A 123 -3.66 10.10 2.63
N SER A 124 -4.24 9.91 1.44
CA SER A 124 -3.94 10.76 0.27
C SER A 124 -4.49 12.19 0.37
N GLY A 125 -5.54 12.38 1.16
CA GLY A 125 -6.13 13.68 1.46
C GLY A 125 -5.43 14.45 2.58
N ASP A 126 -4.55 13.81 3.36
CA ASP A 126 -3.81 14.48 4.42
C ASP A 126 -2.90 15.59 3.84
N PRO A 127 -2.89 16.82 4.40
CA PRO A 127 -2.11 17.92 3.86
C PRO A 127 -0.63 17.61 3.67
N VAL A 128 0.00 16.90 4.62
CA VAL A 128 1.44 16.59 4.57
C VAL A 128 1.73 15.60 3.45
N ILE A 129 0.83 14.63 3.27
CA ILE A 129 0.99 13.58 2.26
C ILE A 129 0.72 14.12 0.85
N LYS A 130 -0.29 14.98 0.72
CA LYS A 130 -0.71 15.53 -0.58
C LYS A 130 0.40 16.30 -1.29
N GLU A 131 1.29 16.95 -0.54
CA GLU A 131 2.43 17.69 -1.07
C GLU A 131 3.58 16.79 -1.55
N CYS A 132 3.60 15.51 -1.16
CA CYS A 132 4.68 14.57 -1.47
C CYS A 132 4.45 13.77 -2.76
N TRP A 133 3.30 13.92 -3.41
CA TRP A 133 2.91 13.06 -4.51
C TRP A 133 3.63 13.38 -5.83
N PRO A 134 4.14 12.36 -6.54
CA PRO A 134 4.66 12.56 -7.89
C PRO A 134 3.50 12.89 -8.86
N PRO A 135 3.79 13.60 -9.98
CA PRO A 135 2.79 13.85 -11.01
C PRO A 135 2.20 12.54 -11.55
N ARG A 136 0.87 12.42 -11.53
CA ARG A 136 0.15 11.18 -11.88
C ARG A 136 0.41 10.73 -13.31
N ASP A 137 0.43 11.66 -14.25
CA ASP A 137 0.71 11.45 -15.67
C ASP A 137 2.07 10.75 -15.88
N ARG A 138 3.10 11.24 -15.21
CA ARG A 138 4.44 10.62 -15.25
C ARG A 138 4.45 9.21 -14.66
N MET A 139 3.71 8.98 -13.58
CA MET A 139 3.62 7.66 -12.97
C MET A 139 2.86 6.68 -13.86
N VAL A 140 1.79 7.11 -14.53
CA VAL A 140 1.05 6.29 -15.50
C VAL A 140 1.95 5.88 -16.66
N GLU A 141 2.69 6.83 -17.25
CA GLU A 141 3.64 6.54 -18.32
C GLU A 141 4.72 5.56 -17.87
N TYR A 142 5.34 5.82 -16.71
CA TYR A 142 6.36 4.95 -16.12
C TYR A 142 5.87 3.51 -15.95
N PHE A 143 4.69 3.31 -15.36
CA PHE A 143 4.17 1.97 -15.10
C PHE A 143 3.70 1.27 -16.38
N LYS A 144 3.24 1.98 -17.40
CA LYS A 144 2.95 1.40 -18.72
C LYS A 144 4.22 0.82 -19.36
N VAL A 145 5.28 1.63 -19.43
CA VAL A 145 6.58 1.20 -19.98
C VAL A 145 7.18 0.06 -19.17
N MET A 146 7.04 0.08 -17.85
CA MET A 146 7.53 -0.99 -16.98
C MET A 146 6.78 -2.31 -17.21
N ARG A 147 5.46 -2.27 -17.47
CA ARG A 147 4.62 -3.45 -17.66
C ARG A 147 4.83 -4.14 -19.00
N GLU A 148 5.06 -3.38 -20.07
CA GLU A 148 5.11 -3.87 -21.46
C GLU A 148 5.98 -5.13 -21.67
N PRO A 149 7.23 -5.22 -21.18
CA PRO A 149 8.09 -6.39 -21.39
C PRO A 149 7.58 -7.68 -20.72
N TYR A 150 6.66 -7.58 -19.77
CA TYR A 150 6.07 -8.74 -19.09
C TYR A 150 4.92 -9.32 -19.91
N LEU A 151 4.25 -8.50 -20.72
CA LEU A 151 3.14 -8.93 -21.57
C LEU A 151 3.65 -9.65 -22.82
N GLU A 152 4.75 -9.18 -23.40
CA GLU A 152 5.39 -9.80 -24.56
C GLU A 152 5.91 -11.22 -24.29
N LYS A 153 6.22 -11.56 -23.03
CA LYS A 153 6.66 -12.92 -22.64
C LYS A 153 5.52 -13.94 -22.54
N VAL A 154 4.28 -13.47 -22.56
CA VAL A 154 3.05 -14.29 -22.37
C VAL A 154 2.27 -14.43 -23.70
N ALA A 155 2.69 -13.69 -24.74
CA ALA A 155 2.18 -13.78 -26.12
C ALA A 155 2.84 -14.92 -26.90
#